data_AF-A0AAE1BKH1-F1
#
_entry.id   AF-A0AAE1BKH1-F1
#
_cell.length_a   1.000
_cell.length_b   1.000
_cell.length_c   1.000
_cell.angle_alpha   90.00
_cell.angle_beta   90.00
_cell.angle_gamma   90.00
#
_symmetry.space_group_name_H-M   'P 1'
#
loop_
_entity.id
_entity.type
_entity.pdbx_description
1 polymer ?
#
loop_
_entity_poly.entity_id
_entity_poly.type
_entity_poly.pdbx_seq_one_letter_code
_entity_poly.pdbx_strand_id
1 'polypeptide(L)'
;MSTMQGLREAVTCGVCSEVYQSGIREPLALPCGHSFCRMCLDAVKRTGNFLCPNCRQTHNNVNVEQLSVNYSLLSVSSACPDVEYDTCGDHGDEQKYWCCNCEMPLCSLCLYSGHPQGHNVKLSKAYIQEKRIALEGKFNSCDEKMEKQKEEVKSKFVELLQGVQGLSQTSSDIHDTWLNMISILDQIKKANNIECIRSLDKCVEQFLADFTKDKIVGKEKKTSEAAGLGGKMSNAGAKAVEKDQDQPLPKQEDTVQKCQLAFQDGRLVLHCFGSPTDDRLSLKMSSEVFLELSVGGKCLGRVYIHLRTNLRRVQQFLILCMGTLGPSYRGAKPNEVRNKGQPGEHMIFPQHITSGTVNGQPIFTSLESGNNYIKNVVEGLVGQYEANNYNNSGFVIYTIGSARVNCSYPFGEVFSGLDVVKAAVRHPPNLITISNCGLVLPHSLI
;
A
#
# COMPACT_ATOMS: atom_id res chain seq x y z
N MET A 1 28.21 -21.65 -16.19
CA MET A 1 27.40 -20.52 -16.70
C MET A 1 28.05 -20.05 -17.98
N SER A 2 27.38 -20.32 -19.09
CA SER A 2 27.90 -20.27 -20.46
C SER A 2 28.18 -18.82 -20.88
N THR A 3 29.32 -18.57 -21.52
CA THR A 3 29.78 -17.26 -22.04
C THR A 3 28.78 -16.55 -22.96
N MET A 4 27.75 -17.24 -23.45
CA MET A 4 26.70 -16.67 -24.32
C MET A 4 25.58 -15.94 -23.58
N GLN A 5 25.28 -16.34 -22.34
CA GLN A 5 24.18 -15.72 -21.59
C GLN A 5 24.52 -14.28 -21.17
N GLY A 6 25.77 -14.04 -20.76
CA GLY A 6 26.26 -12.69 -20.45
C GLY A 6 26.37 -11.78 -21.69
N LEU A 7 26.58 -12.35 -22.88
CA LEU A 7 26.58 -11.59 -24.13
C LEU A 7 25.16 -11.13 -24.48
N ARG A 8 24.16 -12.03 -24.36
CA ARG A 8 22.76 -11.73 -24.66
C ARG A 8 22.20 -10.63 -23.75
N GLU A 9 22.48 -10.70 -22.45
CA GLU A 9 22.08 -9.66 -21.49
C GLU A 9 22.65 -8.29 -21.87
N ALA A 10 23.93 -8.23 -22.28
CA ALA A 10 24.60 -7.00 -22.68
C ALA A 10 24.02 -6.34 -23.95
N VAL A 11 23.36 -7.11 -24.81
CA VAL A 11 22.75 -6.61 -26.07
C VAL A 11 21.22 -6.51 -26.02
N THR A 12 20.64 -6.62 -24.82
CA THR A 12 19.19 -6.46 -24.61
C THR A 12 18.89 -5.14 -23.91
N CYS A 13 17.72 -4.57 -24.21
CA CYS A 13 17.28 -3.35 -23.58
C CYS A 13 16.79 -3.61 -22.15
N GLY A 14 17.37 -2.95 -21.14
CA GLY A 14 16.98 -3.10 -19.72
C GLY A 14 15.57 -2.62 -19.33
N VAL A 15 14.71 -2.28 -20.31
CA VAL A 15 13.30 -1.92 -20.09
C VAL A 15 12.37 -2.99 -20.64
N CYS A 16 12.53 -3.38 -21.90
CA CYS A 16 11.68 -4.39 -22.54
C CYS A 16 12.32 -5.78 -22.62
N SER A 17 13.59 -5.93 -22.22
CA SER A 17 14.39 -7.17 -22.30
C SER A 17 14.54 -7.76 -23.71
N GLU A 18 14.29 -6.94 -24.74
CA GLU A 18 14.42 -7.33 -26.15
C GLU A 18 15.80 -6.94 -26.70
N VAL A 19 16.30 -7.74 -27.64
CA VAL A 19 17.60 -7.53 -28.29
C VAL A 19 17.57 -6.24 -29.14
N TYR A 20 18.67 -5.49 -29.13
CA TYR A 20 18.81 -4.31 -29.98
C TYR A 20 18.86 -4.68 -31.46
N GLN A 21 18.11 -3.96 -32.28
CA GLN A 21 18.02 -4.22 -33.72
C GLN A 21 18.05 -2.89 -34.49
N SER A 22 18.66 -2.91 -35.67
CA SER A 22 18.68 -1.75 -36.57
C SER A 22 17.26 -1.32 -36.95
N GLY A 23 17.03 -0.02 -37.07
CA GLY A 23 15.71 0.56 -37.33
C GLY A 23 14.80 0.62 -36.10
N ILE A 24 13.99 -0.41 -35.85
CA ILE A 24 12.86 -0.30 -34.88
C ILE A 24 13.34 -0.27 -33.43
N ARG A 25 14.40 -1.02 -33.08
CA ARG A 25 14.91 -1.16 -31.70
C ARG A 25 16.36 -0.69 -31.57
N GLU A 26 16.71 0.41 -32.20
CA GLU A 26 18.06 0.97 -32.15
C GLU A 26 18.43 1.34 -30.71
N PRO A 27 19.63 0.97 -30.23
CA PRO A 27 20.12 1.37 -28.92
C PRO A 27 20.53 2.84 -28.96
N LEU A 28 19.77 3.70 -28.29
CA LEU A 28 20.09 5.12 -28.17
C LEU A 28 20.73 5.39 -26.81
N ALA A 29 21.88 6.04 -26.81
CA ALA A 29 22.60 6.39 -25.60
C ALA A 29 22.05 7.69 -24.99
N LEU A 30 21.69 7.64 -23.71
CA LEU A 30 21.37 8.82 -22.92
C LEU A 30 22.63 9.59 -22.53
N PRO A 31 22.49 10.87 -22.07
CA PRO A 31 23.64 11.65 -21.58
C PRO A 31 24.41 11.00 -20.43
N CYS A 32 23.79 10.08 -19.68
CA CYS A 32 24.45 9.30 -18.64
C CYS A 32 25.27 8.10 -19.17
N GLY A 33 25.29 7.87 -20.49
CA GLY A 33 25.99 6.77 -21.15
C GLY A 33 25.20 5.46 -21.26
N HIS A 34 24.07 5.31 -20.57
CA HIS A 34 23.23 4.11 -20.67
C HIS A 34 22.38 4.11 -21.94
N SER A 35 22.29 2.95 -22.59
CA SER A 35 21.57 2.79 -23.85
C SER A 35 20.23 2.09 -23.66
N PHE A 36 19.18 2.56 -24.34
CA PHE A 36 17.84 1.96 -24.34
C PHE A 36 17.30 1.90 -25.77
N CYS A 37 16.38 0.97 -26.06
CA CYS A 37 15.88 0.86 -27.42
C CYS A 37 14.95 2.03 -27.77
N ARG A 38 14.97 2.46 -29.03
CA ARG A 38 14.15 3.57 -29.53
C ARG A 38 12.67 3.46 -29.13
N MET A 39 12.07 2.29 -29.27
CA MET A 39 10.68 2.05 -28.85
C MET A 39 10.42 2.40 -27.37
N CYS A 40 11.31 1.99 -26.47
CA CYS A 40 11.14 2.27 -25.04
C CYS A 40 11.32 3.75 -24.73
N LEU A 41 12.24 4.44 -25.41
CA LEU A 41 12.45 5.88 -25.24
C LEU A 41 11.27 6.69 -25.82
N ASP A 42 10.73 6.29 -26.97
CA ASP A 42 9.54 6.90 -27.57
C ASP A 42 8.29 6.73 -26.72
N ALA A 43 8.14 5.59 -26.02
CA ALA A 43 7.05 5.37 -25.08
C ALA A 43 7.11 6.34 -23.88
N VAL A 44 8.32 6.66 -23.40
CA VAL A 44 8.52 7.59 -22.27
C VAL A 44 8.54 9.06 -22.71
N LYS A 45 8.81 9.37 -23.99
CA LYS A 45 8.64 10.73 -24.54
C LYS A 45 7.26 11.33 -24.20
N ARG A 46 6.22 10.49 -24.08
CA ARG A 46 4.86 10.93 -23.71
C ARG A 46 4.73 11.47 -22.28
N THR A 47 5.64 11.15 -21.37
CA THR A 47 5.60 11.59 -19.96
C THR A 47 6.62 12.71 -19.64
N GLY A 48 7.44 13.13 -20.60
CA GLY A 48 8.33 14.30 -20.52
C GLY A 48 9.63 14.13 -19.72
N ASN A 49 9.64 13.25 -18.72
CA ASN A 49 10.82 12.96 -17.88
C ASN A 49 11.17 11.47 -17.92
N PHE A 50 12.43 11.14 -18.20
CA PHE A 50 12.95 9.78 -18.17
C PHE A 50 13.91 9.60 -16.99
N LEU A 51 13.57 8.74 -16.04
CA LEU A 51 14.48 8.29 -15.00
C LEU A 51 15.24 7.08 -15.52
N CYS A 52 16.57 7.16 -15.59
CA CYS A 52 17.39 6.04 -16.04
C CYS A 52 17.27 4.84 -15.08
N PRO A 53 16.81 3.65 -15.53
CA PRO A 53 16.73 2.46 -14.67
C PRO A 53 18.08 2.03 -14.08
N ASN A 54 19.18 2.27 -14.80
CA ASN A 54 20.51 1.79 -14.42
C ASN A 54 21.20 2.71 -13.40
N CYS A 55 21.17 4.03 -13.61
CA CYS A 55 21.86 4.99 -12.71
C CYS A 55 20.93 5.90 -11.91
N ARG A 56 19.61 5.80 -12.10
CA ARG A 56 18.58 6.65 -11.46
C ARG A 56 18.77 8.15 -11.71
N GLN A 57 19.53 8.54 -12.73
CA GLN A 57 19.65 9.92 -13.15
C GLN A 57 18.41 10.33 -13.95
N THR A 58 17.84 11.49 -13.61
CA THR A 58 16.69 12.05 -14.33
C THR A 58 17.17 12.82 -15.55
N HIS A 59 16.62 12.48 -16.71
CA HIS A 59 16.80 13.21 -17.96
C HIS A 59 15.47 13.86 -18.33
N ASN A 60 15.41 15.19 -18.23
CA ASN A 60 14.23 15.98 -18.57
C ASN A 60 14.25 16.31 -20.07
N ASN A 61 13.08 16.32 -20.72
CA ASN A 61 12.93 16.70 -22.13
C ASN A 61 13.84 15.93 -23.10
N VAL A 62 13.93 14.60 -22.94
CA VAL A 62 14.74 13.75 -23.82
C VAL A 62 14.17 13.80 -25.24
N ASN A 63 14.91 14.43 -26.16
CA ASN A 63 14.59 14.37 -27.58
C ASN A 63 15.22 13.11 -28.20
N VAL A 64 14.40 12.08 -28.38
CA VAL A 64 14.81 10.76 -28.91
C VAL A 64 15.52 10.88 -30.26
N GLU A 65 15.11 11.82 -31.12
CA GLU A 65 15.69 12.03 -32.46
C GLU A 65 17.12 12.60 -32.43
N GLN A 66 17.54 13.18 -31.31
CA GLN A 66 18.86 13.79 -31.13
C GLN A 66 19.84 12.89 -30.37
N LEU A 67 19.39 11.73 -29.89
CA LEU A 67 20.25 10.78 -29.18
C LEU A 67 21.15 10.01 -30.14
N SER A 68 22.40 9.79 -29.74
CA SER A 68 23.35 9.03 -30.52
C SER A 68 23.02 7.53 -30.48
N VAL A 69 22.98 6.89 -31.65
CA VAL A 69 22.90 5.44 -31.79
C VAL A 69 24.21 4.80 -31.32
N ASN A 70 24.12 3.79 -30.46
CA ASN A 70 25.26 3.00 -30.03
C ASN A 70 25.53 1.87 -31.03
N TYR A 71 26.30 2.18 -32.07
CA TYR A 71 26.65 1.23 -33.13
C TYR A 71 27.44 0.01 -32.63
N SER A 72 28.21 0.15 -31.55
CA SER A 72 28.92 -0.97 -30.93
C SER A 72 27.94 -2.02 -30.44
N LEU A 73 26.85 -1.60 -29.76
CA LEU A 73 25.80 -2.53 -29.33
C LEU A 73 25.05 -3.15 -30.51
N LEU A 74 24.81 -2.42 -31.60
CA LEU A 74 24.21 -2.98 -32.82
C LEU A 74 25.10 -4.02 -33.50
N SER A 75 26.41 -3.80 -33.54
CA SER A 75 27.34 -4.74 -34.16
C SER A 75 27.40 -6.06 -33.39
N VAL A 76 27.41 -6.00 -32.06
CA VAL A 76 27.41 -7.19 -31.19
C VAL A 76 26.03 -7.85 -31.18
N SER A 77 24.94 -7.08 -31.22
CA SER A 77 23.59 -7.65 -31.23
C SER A 77 23.28 -8.42 -32.52
N SER A 78 23.85 -7.99 -33.65
CA SER A 78 23.71 -8.70 -34.93
C SER A 78 24.37 -10.08 -34.95
N ALA A 79 25.34 -10.32 -34.06
CA ALA A 79 25.98 -11.62 -33.86
C ALA A 79 25.24 -12.49 -32.84
N CYS A 80 24.23 -11.96 -32.15
CA CYS A 80 23.43 -12.70 -31.18
C CYS A 80 22.25 -13.38 -31.88
N PRO A 81 22.10 -14.71 -31.79
CA PRO A 81 20.95 -15.40 -32.38
C PRO A 81 19.64 -15.00 -31.68
N ASP A 82 18.57 -14.82 -32.47
CA ASP A 82 17.22 -14.50 -31.96
C ASP A 82 16.64 -15.61 -31.06
N VAL A 83 17.08 -16.85 -31.30
CA VAL A 83 16.59 -18.08 -30.66
C VAL A 83 17.81 -18.93 -30.33
N GLU A 84 17.90 -19.33 -29.07
CA GLU A 84 18.85 -20.34 -28.63
C GLU A 84 18.21 -21.72 -28.83
N TYR A 85 18.95 -22.63 -29.47
CA TYR A 85 18.51 -24.00 -29.68
C TYR A 85 19.28 -24.92 -28.75
N ASP A 86 18.57 -25.89 -28.17
CA ASP A 86 19.22 -26.99 -27.48
C ASP A 86 19.93 -27.92 -28.47
N THR A 87 20.94 -28.64 -27.98
CA THR A 87 21.66 -29.66 -28.76
C THR A 87 21.00 -31.02 -28.60
N CYS A 88 20.86 -31.76 -29.70
CA CYS A 88 20.34 -33.12 -29.67
C CYS A 88 21.28 -34.06 -28.91
N GLY A 89 20.75 -34.83 -27.95
CA GLY A 89 21.54 -35.78 -27.16
C GLY A 89 22.16 -36.91 -27.96
N ASP A 90 21.52 -37.33 -29.06
CA ASP A 90 21.99 -38.46 -29.88
C ASP A 90 23.00 -38.03 -30.95
N HIS A 91 22.87 -36.81 -31.47
CA HIS A 91 23.60 -36.35 -32.66
C HIS A 91 24.51 -35.13 -32.42
N GLY A 92 24.34 -34.43 -31.31
CA GLY A 92 25.09 -33.21 -30.99
C GLY A 92 24.76 -31.98 -31.85
N ASP A 93 23.80 -32.07 -32.77
CA ASP A 93 23.38 -30.97 -33.66
C ASP A 93 22.21 -30.15 -33.06
N GLU A 94 22.08 -28.90 -33.48
CA GLU A 94 21.07 -27.94 -32.98
C GLU A 94 19.65 -28.38 -33.35
N GLN A 95 18.73 -28.31 -32.39
CA GLN A 95 17.33 -28.71 -32.55
C GLN A 95 16.47 -27.61 -33.20
N LYS A 96 16.76 -27.34 -34.48
CA LYS A 96 16.11 -26.27 -35.27
C LYS A 96 14.67 -26.56 -35.70
N TYR A 97 14.18 -27.78 -35.50
CA TYR A 97 12.88 -28.22 -35.96
C TYR A 97 11.99 -28.66 -34.80
N TRP A 98 10.68 -28.47 -34.95
CA TRP A 98 9.67 -28.88 -33.98
C TRP A 98 8.64 -29.77 -34.67
N CYS A 99 8.43 -30.97 -34.14
CA CYS A 99 7.33 -31.83 -34.60
C CYS A 99 6.05 -31.51 -33.82
N CYS A 100 5.01 -31.05 -34.52
CA CYS A 100 3.72 -30.75 -33.91
C CYS A 100 2.96 -32.01 -33.45
N ASN A 101 3.20 -33.15 -34.11
CA ASN A 101 2.51 -34.40 -33.79
C ASN A 101 3.10 -35.10 -32.56
N CYS A 102 4.43 -35.07 -32.41
CA CYS A 102 5.13 -35.71 -31.29
C CYS A 102 5.48 -34.76 -30.15
N GLU A 103 5.19 -33.46 -30.32
CA GLU A 103 5.50 -32.40 -29.37
C GLU A 103 6.95 -32.43 -28.87
N MET A 104 7.89 -32.57 -29.80
CA MET A 104 9.31 -32.70 -29.47
C MET A 104 10.22 -31.93 -30.44
N PRO A 105 11.37 -31.44 -29.95
CA PRO A 105 12.37 -30.77 -30.78
C PRO A 105 13.22 -31.80 -31.53
N LEU A 106 13.62 -31.48 -32.76
CA LEU A 106 14.37 -32.33 -33.67
C LEU A 106 15.59 -31.56 -34.22
N CYS A 107 16.74 -32.21 -34.28
CA CYS A 107 17.86 -31.76 -35.11
C CYS A 107 17.70 -32.23 -36.57
N SER A 108 18.61 -31.80 -37.44
CA SER A 108 18.57 -32.15 -38.87
C SER A 108 18.60 -33.67 -39.13
N LEU A 109 19.41 -34.41 -38.37
CA LEU A 109 19.54 -35.87 -38.49
C LEU A 109 18.33 -36.61 -37.93
N CYS A 110 17.78 -36.16 -36.80
CA CYS A 110 16.53 -36.69 -36.27
C CYS A 110 15.39 -36.52 -37.28
N LEU A 111 15.31 -35.36 -37.95
CA LEU A 111 14.28 -35.10 -38.96
C LEU A 111 14.42 -36.03 -40.19
N TYR A 112 15.65 -36.29 -40.65
CA TYR A 112 15.88 -37.05 -41.87
C TYR A 112 15.67 -38.57 -41.71
N SER A 113 16.26 -39.16 -40.67
CA SER A 113 16.32 -40.62 -40.51
C SER A 113 15.82 -41.15 -39.17
N GLY A 114 15.70 -40.29 -38.15
CA GLY A 114 15.33 -40.69 -36.79
C GLY A 114 13.86 -40.49 -36.43
N HIS A 115 13.04 -39.96 -37.33
CA HIS A 115 11.65 -39.55 -37.05
C HIS A 115 10.66 -40.14 -38.07
N PRO A 116 9.44 -40.52 -37.65
CA PRO A 116 8.42 -41.04 -38.57
C PRO A 116 8.09 -40.07 -39.71
N GLN A 117 7.93 -40.63 -40.92
CA GLN A 117 7.56 -39.88 -42.11
C GLN A 117 6.08 -39.46 -42.05
N GLY A 118 5.77 -38.27 -42.57
CA GLY A 118 4.40 -37.75 -42.66
C GLY A 118 3.93 -36.90 -41.47
N HIS A 119 4.77 -36.66 -40.46
CA HIS A 119 4.47 -35.72 -39.39
C HIS A 119 4.60 -34.26 -39.83
N ASN A 120 3.78 -33.38 -39.24
CA ASN A 120 3.86 -31.95 -39.43
C ASN A 120 5.03 -31.39 -38.61
N VAL A 121 6.10 -31.04 -39.32
CA VAL A 121 7.30 -30.44 -38.75
C VAL A 121 7.39 -29.00 -39.21
N LYS A 122 7.66 -28.11 -38.27
CA LYS A 122 7.91 -26.68 -38.52
C LYS A 122 9.30 -26.30 -38.01
N LEU A 123 9.79 -25.14 -38.42
CA LEU A 123 10.98 -24.56 -37.79
C LEU A 123 10.65 -24.20 -36.33
N SER A 124 11.55 -24.55 -35.40
CA SER A 124 11.42 -24.23 -33.98
C SER A 124 11.24 -22.72 -33.76
N LYS A 125 11.92 -21.87 -34.54
CA LYS A 125 11.71 -20.41 -34.50
C LYS A 125 10.26 -20.01 -34.78
N ALA A 126 9.60 -20.64 -35.75
CA ALA A 126 8.21 -20.35 -36.08
C ALA A 126 7.25 -20.83 -34.97
N TYR A 127 7.51 -22.01 -34.41
CA TYR A 127 6.74 -22.54 -33.27
C TYR A 127 6.87 -21.66 -32.03
N ILE A 128 8.09 -21.25 -31.68
CA ILE A 128 8.37 -20.37 -30.53
C ILE A 128 7.63 -19.05 -30.69
N GLN A 129 7.64 -18.47 -31.90
CA GLN A 129 6.92 -17.22 -32.17
C GLN A 129 5.40 -17.37 -32.05
N GLU A 130 4.83 -18.44 -32.61
CA GLU A 130 3.39 -18.74 -32.53
C GLU A 130 2.95 -18.90 -31.07
N LYS A 131 3.71 -19.68 -30.27
CA LYS A 131 3.44 -19.86 -28.84
C LYS A 131 3.63 -18.57 -28.04
N ARG A 132 4.63 -17.75 -28.36
CA ARG A 132 4.86 -16.45 -27.72
C ARG A 132 3.65 -15.55 -27.90
N ILE A 133 3.17 -15.37 -29.13
CA ILE A 133 1.97 -14.57 -29.44
C ILE A 133 0.74 -15.11 -28.70
N ALA A 134 0.56 -16.43 -28.68
CA ALA A 134 -0.57 -17.05 -27.97
C ALA A 134 -0.50 -16.83 -26.45
N LEU A 135 0.70 -16.89 -25.85
CA LEU A 135 0.91 -16.63 -24.43
C LEU A 135 0.72 -15.15 -24.08
N GLU A 136 1.25 -14.23 -24.89
CA GLU A 136 1.04 -12.79 -24.76
C GLU A 136 -0.44 -12.43 -24.85
N GLY A 137 -1.19 -13.02 -25.79
CA GLY A 137 -2.63 -12.81 -25.89
C GLY A 137 -3.39 -13.28 -24.64
N LYS A 138 -3.01 -14.44 -24.08
CA LYS A 138 -3.58 -14.93 -22.81
C LYS A 138 -3.24 -14.00 -21.64
N PHE A 139 -2.01 -13.51 -21.59
CA PHE A 139 -1.56 -12.59 -20.54
C PHE A 139 -2.32 -11.26 -20.59
N ASN A 140 -2.42 -10.65 -21.78
CA ASN A 140 -3.16 -9.39 -21.97
C ASN A 140 -4.64 -9.54 -21.60
N SER A 141 -5.28 -10.67 -21.95
CA SER A 141 -6.66 -10.94 -21.51
C SER A 141 -6.80 -11.06 -19.99
N CYS A 142 -5.78 -11.59 -19.30
CA CYS A 142 -5.75 -11.64 -17.84
C CYS A 142 -5.58 -10.25 -17.24
N ASP A 143 -4.69 -9.44 -17.80
CA ASP A 143 -4.43 -8.05 -17.39
C ASP A 143 -5.69 -7.18 -17.50
N GLU A 144 -6.41 -7.26 -18.63
CA GLU A 144 -7.70 -6.57 -18.82
C GLU A 144 -8.74 -6.99 -17.77
N LYS A 145 -8.83 -8.28 -17.43
CA LYS A 145 -9.73 -8.78 -16.39
C LYS A 145 -9.35 -8.25 -15.01
N MET A 146 -8.05 -8.20 -14.71
CA MET A 146 -7.55 -7.66 -13.44
C MET A 146 -7.85 -6.16 -13.31
N GLU A 147 -7.62 -5.37 -14.36
CA GLU A 147 -7.87 -3.94 -14.32
C GLU A 147 -9.38 -3.64 -14.18
N LYS A 148 -10.23 -4.44 -14.82
CA LYS A 148 -11.69 -4.37 -14.62
C LYS A 148 -12.10 -4.67 -13.17
N GLN A 149 -11.53 -5.70 -12.54
CA GLN A 149 -11.80 -6.01 -11.13
C GLN A 149 -11.32 -4.90 -10.20
N LYS A 150 -10.18 -4.30 -10.49
CA LYS A 150 -9.64 -3.16 -9.73
C LYS A 150 -10.57 -1.94 -9.80
N GLU A 151 -11.09 -1.61 -10.98
CA GLU A 151 -12.07 -0.53 -11.11
C GLU A 151 -13.40 -0.84 -10.39
N GLU A 152 -13.86 -2.10 -10.43
CA GLU A 152 -15.06 -2.51 -9.69
C GLU A 152 -14.87 -2.35 -8.17
N VAL A 153 -13.70 -2.73 -7.64
CA VAL A 153 -13.37 -2.54 -6.21
C VAL A 153 -13.29 -1.05 -5.86
N LYS A 154 -12.68 -0.22 -6.71
CA LYS A 154 -12.63 1.23 -6.50
C LYS A 154 -14.04 1.84 -6.43
N SER A 155 -14.93 1.45 -7.35
CA SER A 155 -16.31 1.95 -7.36
C SER A 155 -17.04 1.64 -6.05
N LYS A 156 -16.98 0.37 -5.60
CA LYS A 156 -17.59 -0.05 -4.33
C LYS A 156 -17.00 0.68 -3.12
N PHE A 157 -15.70 0.98 -3.14
CA PHE A 157 -15.06 1.75 -2.07
C PHE A 157 -15.56 3.20 -2.04
N VAL A 158 -15.74 3.84 -3.20
CA VAL A 158 -16.28 5.19 -3.29
C VAL A 158 -17.73 5.25 -2.78
N GLU A 159 -18.58 4.30 -3.17
CA GLU A 159 -19.97 4.21 -2.69
C GLU A 159 -20.05 4.10 -1.16
N LEU A 160 -19.15 3.30 -0.59
CA LEU A 160 -19.04 3.09 0.84
C LEU A 160 -18.55 4.36 1.58
N LEU A 161 -17.57 5.08 1.02
CA LEU A 161 -17.12 6.37 1.57
C LEU A 161 -18.24 7.41 1.57
N GLN A 162 -19.02 7.49 0.48
CA GLN A 162 -20.19 8.36 0.40
C GLN A 162 -21.24 7.98 1.46
N GLY A 163 -21.44 6.69 1.72
CA GLY A 163 -22.32 6.20 2.79
C GLY A 163 -21.86 6.68 4.18
N VAL A 164 -20.56 6.59 4.49
CA VAL A 164 -20.00 7.06 5.76
C VAL A 164 -20.08 8.57 5.91
N GLN A 165 -19.80 9.33 4.85
CA GLN A 165 -20.00 10.79 4.85
C GLN A 165 -21.46 11.15 5.13
N GLY A 166 -22.40 10.43 4.52
CA GLY A 166 -23.83 10.60 4.79
C GLY A 166 -24.20 10.35 6.26
N LEU A 167 -23.65 9.31 6.88
CA LEU A 167 -23.85 9.02 8.31
C LEU A 167 -23.23 10.08 9.22
N SER A 168 -22.02 10.56 8.88
CA SER A 168 -21.35 11.63 9.61
C SER A 168 -22.17 12.93 9.56
N GLN A 169 -22.73 13.27 8.39
CA GLN A 169 -23.59 14.45 8.26
C GLN A 169 -24.84 14.31 9.14
N THR A 170 -25.51 13.16 9.09
CA THR A 170 -26.69 12.93 9.96
C THR A 170 -26.33 12.99 11.45
N SER A 171 -25.14 12.54 11.84
CA SER A 171 -24.67 12.67 13.22
C SER A 171 -24.43 14.11 13.62
N SER A 172 -23.92 14.96 12.71
CA SER A 172 -23.77 16.40 12.95
C SER A 172 -25.12 17.08 13.09
N ASP A 173 -26.06 16.78 12.20
CA ASP A 173 -27.41 17.36 12.22
C ASP A 173 -28.14 17.01 13.54
N ILE A 174 -27.99 15.78 14.03
CA ILE A 174 -28.51 15.36 15.35
C ILE A 174 -27.84 16.14 16.50
N HIS A 175 -26.54 16.40 16.41
CA HIS A 175 -25.84 17.17 17.42
C HIS A 175 -26.30 18.63 17.45
N ASP A 176 -26.45 19.26 16.29
CA ASP A 176 -26.88 20.66 16.16
C ASP A 176 -28.33 20.85 16.64
N THR A 177 -29.22 19.90 16.31
CA THR A 177 -30.60 19.91 16.83
C THR A 177 -30.64 19.75 18.36
N TRP A 178 -29.78 18.94 18.93
CA TRP A 178 -29.64 18.81 20.38
C TRP A 178 -29.16 20.11 21.05
N LEU A 179 -28.18 20.81 20.45
CA LEU A 179 -27.73 22.12 20.94
C LEU A 179 -28.84 23.18 20.85
N ASN A 180 -29.61 23.18 19.77
CA ASN A 180 -30.78 24.05 19.63
C ASN A 180 -31.82 23.80 20.72
N MET A 181 -32.09 22.54 21.06
CA MET A 181 -33.00 22.18 22.15
C MET A 181 -32.52 22.73 23.50
N ILE A 182 -31.22 22.64 23.80
CA ILE A 182 -30.65 23.19 25.05
C ILE A 182 -30.78 24.72 25.08
N SER A 183 -30.54 25.39 23.96
CA SER A 183 -30.69 26.83 23.84
C SER A 183 -32.14 27.27 24.15
N ILE A 184 -33.13 26.57 23.59
CA ILE A 184 -34.54 26.83 23.87
C ILE A 184 -34.86 26.61 25.36
N LEU A 185 -34.36 25.53 25.96
CA LEU A 185 -34.54 25.27 27.39
C LEU A 185 -33.92 26.35 28.29
N ASP A 186 -32.76 26.90 27.91
CA ASP A 186 -32.13 28.01 28.63
C ASP A 186 -32.96 29.30 28.52
N GLN A 187 -33.51 29.60 27.34
CA GLN A 187 -34.40 30.74 27.14
C GLN A 187 -35.69 30.61 27.96
N ILE A 188 -36.28 29.42 28.04
CA ILE A 188 -37.45 29.13 28.90
C ILE A 188 -37.14 29.43 30.37
N LYS A 189 -35.96 29.03 30.86
CA LYS A 189 -35.53 29.28 32.25
C LYS A 189 -35.33 30.76 32.55
N LYS A 190 -34.93 31.57 31.55
CA LYS A 190 -34.63 33.00 31.71
C LYS A 190 -35.83 33.91 31.44
N ALA A 191 -36.93 33.38 30.91
CA ALA A 191 -38.12 34.16 30.60
C ALA A 191 -38.76 34.73 31.89
N ASN A 192 -38.94 36.05 31.94
CA ASN A 192 -39.46 36.77 33.12
C ASN A 192 -40.74 37.58 32.83
N ASN A 193 -41.30 37.48 31.63
CA ASN A 193 -42.55 38.15 31.26
C ASN A 193 -43.41 37.27 30.33
N ILE A 194 -44.71 37.59 30.25
CA ILE A 194 -45.72 36.80 29.52
C ILE A 194 -45.48 36.83 28.00
N GLU A 195 -44.95 37.93 27.46
CA GLU A 195 -44.73 38.09 26.02
C GLU A 195 -43.56 37.21 25.53
N CYS A 196 -42.52 37.08 26.34
CA CYS A 196 -41.39 36.17 26.10
C CYS A 196 -41.84 34.71 26.13
N ILE A 197 -42.68 34.32 27.10
CA ILE A 197 -43.26 32.96 27.17
C ILE A 197 -44.10 32.65 25.93
N ARG A 198 -44.97 33.57 25.48
CA ARG A 198 -45.77 33.39 24.25
C ARG A 198 -44.92 33.22 23.00
N SER A 199 -43.82 33.98 22.90
CA SER A 199 -42.89 33.87 21.78
C SER A 199 -42.15 32.52 21.79
N LEU A 200 -41.76 32.04 22.98
CA LEU A 200 -41.10 30.75 23.14
C LEU A 200 -42.04 29.58 22.85
N ASP A 201 -43.31 29.68 23.24
CA ASP A 201 -44.32 28.65 22.97
C ASP A 201 -44.45 28.40 21.46
N LYS A 202 -44.53 29.47 20.66
CA LYS A 202 -44.52 29.41 19.20
C LYS A 202 -43.21 28.84 18.63
N CYS A 203 -42.08 29.13 19.27
CA CYS A 203 -40.77 28.61 18.86
C CYS A 203 -40.66 27.11 19.12
N VAL A 204 -41.18 26.63 20.25
CA VAL A 204 -41.24 25.19 20.59
C VAL A 204 -42.19 24.44 19.65
N GLU A 205 -43.36 24.99 19.36
CA GLU A 205 -44.30 24.39 18.39
C GLU A 205 -43.67 24.26 16.99
N GLN A 206 -42.96 25.30 16.54
CA GLN A 206 -42.23 25.27 15.28
C GLN A 206 -41.13 24.20 15.28
N PHE A 207 -40.33 24.14 16.34
CA PHE A 207 -39.27 23.13 16.49
C PHE A 207 -39.82 21.70 16.49
N LEU A 208 -40.95 21.45 17.18
CA LEU A 208 -41.63 20.15 17.19
C LEU A 208 -42.21 19.79 15.80
N ALA A 209 -42.71 20.78 15.05
CA ALA A 209 -43.19 20.59 13.68
C ALA A 209 -42.04 20.25 12.71
N ASP A 210 -40.86 20.84 12.91
CA ASP A 210 -39.68 20.55 12.08
C ASP A 210 -39.10 19.16 12.42
N PHE A 211 -39.08 18.77 13.71
CA PHE A 211 -38.69 17.43 14.16
C PHE A 211 -39.59 16.30 13.66
N THR A 212 -40.88 16.58 13.42
CA THR A 212 -41.84 15.59 12.92
C THR A 212 -41.81 15.47 11.38
N LYS A 213 -41.29 16.49 10.68
CA LYS A 213 -41.07 16.45 9.21
C LYS A 213 -39.76 15.79 8.83
N ASP A 214 -38.69 15.97 9.61
CA ASP A 214 -37.41 15.32 9.37
C ASP A 214 -37.42 13.89 9.90
N LYS A 215 -37.72 12.96 8.99
CA LYS A 215 -37.71 11.50 9.17
C LYS A 215 -36.38 10.98 9.78
N ILE A 216 -36.31 10.91 11.10
CA ILE A 216 -35.30 10.11 11.82
C ILE A 216 -35.48 8.59 11.55
N VAL A 217 -36.64 8.15 11.03
CA VAL A 217 -36.95 6.72 10.75
C VAL A 217 -37.08 6.41 9.25
N GLY A 218 -36.91 7.39 8.36
CA GLY A 218 -37.23 7.24 6.94
C GLY A 218 -36.14 6.67 6.04
N LYS A 219 -34.89 6.57 6.51
CA LYS A 219 -33.77 6.04 5.74
C LYS A 219 -33.50 4.55 5.98
N GLU A 220 -34.17 3.91 6.94
CA GLU A 220 -34.04 2.45 7.18
C GLU A 220 -34.55 1.59 6.01
N LYS A 221 -35.47 2.12 5.17
CA LYS A 221 -35.98 1.35 4.02
C LYS A 221 -35.07 1.33 2.78
N LYS A 222 -34.04 2.18 2.70
CA LYS A 222 -33.05 2.11 1.60
C LYS A 222 -31.80 1.32 1.97
N THR A 223 -31.52 1.12 3.26
CA THR A 223 -30.47 0.20 3.72
C THR A 223 -30.94 -1.25 3.79
N SER A 224 -32.25 -1.52 3.88
CA SER A 224 -32.78 -2.89 3.75
C SER A 224 -32.71 -3.46 2.33
N GLU A 225 -32.53 -2.65 1.29
CA GLU A 225 -32.29 -3.13 -0.08
C GLU A 225 -30.80 -3.39 -0.35
N ALA A 226 -29.88 -2.87 0.48
CA ALA A 226 -28.47 -3.28 0.51
C ALA A 226 -28.22 -4.49 1.44
N ALA A 227 -29.21 -4.91 2.24
CA ALA A 227 -29.23 -6.19 2.96
C ALA A 227 -29.73 -7.36 2.10
N GLY A 228 -29.84 -7.17 0.78
CA GLY A 228 -30.19 -8.17 -0.23
C GLY A 228 -29.00 -8.95 -0.80
N LEU A 229 -28.06 -9.41 0.04
CA LEU A 229 -27.13 -10.50 -0.28
C LEU A 229 -27.15 -11.57 0.82
N GLY A 230 -28.33 -11.79 1.42
CA GLY A 230 -28.66 -13.00 2.16
C GLY A 230 -29.78 -13.72 1.42
N GLY A 231 -29.43 -14.67 0.55
CA GLY A 231 -30.46 -15.35 -0.25
C GLY A 231 -29.99 -16.59 -1.00
N LYS A 232 -30.24 -17.74 -0.35
CA LYS A 232 -30.51 -19.07 -0.93
C LYS A 232 -29.30 -19.93 -1.32
N MET A 233 -28.92 -20.80 -0.39
CA MET A 233 -28.70 -22.20 -0.75
C MET A 233 -29.72 -23.05 -0.01
N SER A 234 -30.63 -23.61 -0.80
CA SER A 234 -31.65 -24.57 -0.41
C SER A 234 -31.02 -25.90 0.00
N ASN A 235 -31.43 -26.42 1.16
CA ASN A 235 -31.36 -27.84 1.46
C ASN A 235 -32.43 -28.58 0.66
N ALA A 236 -32.01 -29.53 -0.18
CA ALA A 236 -32.83 -30.67 -0.60
C ALA A 236 -31.87 -31.83 -0.86
N GLY A 237 -32.04 -32.91 -0.10
CA GLY A 237 -31.07 -33.99 0.04
C GLY A 237 -31.00 -34.96 -1.14
N ALA A 238 -29.91 -35.75 -1.15
CA ALA A 238 -29.87 -37.04 -1.81
C ALA A 238 -28.86 -37.96 -1.08
N LYS A 239 -29.43 -39.06 -0.58
CA LYS A 239 -28.92 -40.41 -0.29
C LYS A 239 -27.41 -40.73 -0.41
N ALA A 240 -26.96 -41.49 0.59
CA ALA A 240 -25.76 -42.30 0.59
C ALA A 240 -25.74 -43.38 -0.51
N VAL A 241 -24.55 -43.64 -1.09
CA VAL A 241 -24.01 -44.95 -1.48
C VAL A 241 -22.47 -44.87 -1.49
N GLU A 242 -21.82 -45.88 -0.91
CA GLU A 242 -20.37 -46.14 -0.86
C GLU A 242 -19.76 -46.49 -2.23
N LYS A 243 -18.50 -46.10 -2.51
CA LYS A 243 -17.34 -47.03 -2.63
C LYS A 243 -16.06 -46.38 -3.18
N ASP A 244 -14.98 -46.72 -2.47
CA ASP A 244 -13.60 -47.04 -2.87
C ASP A 244 -12.62 -45.98 -3.44
N GLN A 245 -11.60 -45.73 -2.60
CA GLN A 245 -10.14 -45.81 -2.83
C GLN A 245 -9.49 -44.89 -3.89
N ASP A 246 -8.79 -43.85 -3.44
CA ASP A 246 -7.30 -43.85 -3.40
C ASP A 246 -6.74 -42.61 -2.67
N GLN A 247 -5.54 -42.77 -2.11
CA GLN A 247 -4.88 -41.88 -1.13
C GLN A 247 -4.53 -40.46 -1.66
N PRO A 248 -4.40 -39.45 -0.75
CA PRO A 248 -4.26 -38.04 -1.11
C PRO A 248 -2.80 -37.60 -1.31
N LEU A 249 -2.57 -36.81 -2.36
CA LEU A 249 -1.46 -35.84 -2.44
C LEU A 249 -1.95 -34.51 -1.81
N PRO A 250 -1.16 -33.83 -0.95
CA PRO A 250 -1.61 -32.63 -0.29
C PRO A 250 -1.70 -31.48 -1.30
N LYS A 251 -2.93 -31.05 -1.60
CA LYS A 251 -3.18 -29.78 -2.26
C LYS A 251 -2.97 -28.69 -1.22
N GLN A 252 -1.95 -27.86 -1.42
CA GLN A 252 -1.87 -26.54 -0.79
C GLN A 252 -3.15 -25.77 -1.16
N GLU A 253 -4.00 -25.54 -0.18
CA GLU A 253 -5.07 -24.55 -0.30
C GLU A 253 -4.42 -23.16 -0.28
N ASP A 254 -4.37 -22.54 -1.46
CA ASP A 254 -4.19 -21.10 -1.63
C ASP A 254 -5.33 -20.37 -0.92
N THR A 255 -5.14 -20.09 0.37
CA THR A 255 -6.03 -19.24 1.17
C THR A 255 -5.75 -17.78 0.83
N VAL A 256 -6.34 -17.33 -0.29
CA VAL A 256 -6.39 -15.90 -0.65
C VAL A 256 -7.33 -15.20 0.34
N GLN A 257 -6.80 -14.79 1.50
CA GLN A 257 -7.51 -13.95 2.47
C GLN A 257 -7.48 -12.49 1.99
N LYS A 258 -8.61 -12.04 1.42
CA LYS A 258 -8.84 -10.65 0.98
C LYS A 258 -9.37 -9.79 2.12
N CYS A 259 -9.08 -8.50 2.04
CA CYS A 259 -9.46 -7.49 3.01
C CYS A 259 -10.96 -7.57 3.40
N GLN A 260 -11.25 -7.40 4.70
CA GLN A 260 -12.60 -7.44 5.25
C GLN A 260 -13.01 -6.04 5.73
N LEU A 261 -14.22 -5.62 5.40
CA LEU A 261 -14.78 -4.34 5.82
C LEU A 261 -15.78 -4.55 6.95
N ALA A 262 -15.60 -3.83 8.05
CA ALA A 262 -16.44 -3.94 9.26
C ALA A 262 -16.86 -2.56 9.77
N PHE A 263 -18.02 -2.47 10.40
CA PHE A 263 -18.47 -1.24 11.07
C PHE A 263 -18.49 -1.50 12.58
N GLN A 264 -17.60 -0.82 13.32
CA GLN A 264 -17.42 -0.99 14.76
C GLN A 264 -17.30 0.39 15.42
N ASP A 265 -17.97 0.60 16.55
CA ASP A 265 -17.94 1.84 17.35
C ASP A 265 -18.23 3.13 16.56
N GLY A 266 -19.21 3.06 15.65
CA GLY A 266 -19.61 4.21 14.83
C GLY A 266 -18.59 4.58 13.74
N ARG A 267 -17.62 3.71 13.46
CA ARG A 267 -16.59 3.93 12.45
C ARG A 267 -16.50 2.75 11.50
N LEU A 268 -16.21 3.06 10.24
CA LEU A 268 -15.97 2.06 9.22
C LEU A 268 -14.49 1.66 9.23
N VAL A 269 -14.22 0.38 9.44
CA VAL A 269 -12.89 -0.21 9.61
C VAL A 269 -12.60 -1.15 8.44
N LEU A 270 -11.51 -0.90 7.72
CA LEU A 270 -10.99 -1.79 6.68
C LEU A 270 -9.88 -2.67 7.28
N HIS A 271 -10.13 -3.96 7.38
CA HIS A 271 -9.14 -4.97 7.76
C HIS A 271 -8.40 -5.42 6.50
N CYS A 272 -7.15 -5.01 6.32
CA CYS A 272 -6.28 -5.55 5.28
C CYS A 272 -5.46 -6.71 5.85
N PHE A 273 -5.69 -7.93 5.36
CA PHE A 273 -4.89 -9.11 5.72
C PHE A 273 -3.83 -9.33 4.63
N GLY A 274 -2.71 -8.61 4.73
CA GLY A 274 -1.54 -8.83 3.89
C GLY A 274 -0.48 -9.66 4.63
N SER A 275 0.14 -10.61 3.94
CA SER A 275 1.38 -11.23 4.42
C SER A 275 2.50 -10.19 4.45
N PRO A 276 3.38 -10.17 5.47
CA PRO A 276 4.51 -9.22 5.57
C PRO A 276 5.59 -9.37 4.47
N THR A 277 5.40 -10.28 3.51
CA THR A 277 6.31 -10.52 2.37
C THR A 277 5.80 -9.93 1.05
N ASP A 278 4.65 -9.26 1.04
CA ASP A 278 4.06 -8.75 -0.19
C ASP A 278 4.56 -7.32 -0.50
N ASP A 279 5.68 -7.23 -1.22
CA ASP A 279 6.25 -5.97 -1.75
C ASP A 279 5.30 -5.20 -2.69
N ARG A 280 4.12 -5.77 -3.01
CA ARG A 280 3.14 -5.21 -3.96
C ARG A 280 2.06 -4.34 -3.34
N LEU A 281 2.00 -4.24 -2.01
CA LEU A 281 1.20 -3.21 -1.33
C LEU A 281 2.01 -1.93 -1.11
N SER A 282 2.69 -1.47 -2.16
CA SER A 282 3.11 -0.07 -2.31
C SER A 282 1.89 0.81 -2.65
N LEU A 283 0.78 0.66 -1.92
CA LEU A 283 -0.19 1.73 -1.84
C LEU A 283 0.59 2.93 -1.29
N LYS A 284 0.55 4.05 -1.99
CA LYS A 284 0.94 5.37 -1.47
C LYS A 284 0.05 5.66 -0.25
N MET A 285 0.30 4.99 0.87
CA MET A 285 -0.32 5.29 2.14
C MET A 285 0.12 6.70 2.51
N SER A 286 -0.78 7.45 3.13
CA SER A 286 -0.47 8.76 3.68
C SER A 286 0.81 8.67 4.52
N SER A 287 1.85 9.40 4.12
CA SER A 287 3.08 9.55 4.89
C SER A 287 2.88 10.38 6.16
N GLU A 288 1.65 10.58 6.62
CA GLU A 288 1.32 11.54 7.67
C GLU A 288 0.38 10.92 8.69
N VAL A 289 0.74 11.10 9.95
CA VAL A 289 -0.01 10.64 11.11
C VAL A 289 -0.14 11.75 12.12
N PHE A 290 -1.16 11.67 12.97
CA PHE A 290 -1.31 12.59 14.09
C PHE A 290 -1.34 11.85 15.43
N LEU A 291 -0.82 12.52 16.46
CA LEU A 291 -0.92 12.13 17.86
C LEU A 291 -1.56 13.29 18.62
N GLU A 292 -2.64 13.01 19.34
CA GLU A 292 -3.27 13.97 20.24
C GLU A 292 -2.75 13.73 21.66
N LEU A 293 -2.09 14.74 22.23
CA LEU A 293 -1.52 14.67 23.56
C LEU A 293 -2.46 15.31 24.57
N SER A 294 -2.65 14.63 25.69
CA SER A 294 -3.43 15.12 26.83
C SER A 294 -2.62 15.04 28.12
N VAL A 295 -2.85 15.99 29.03
CA VAL A 295 -2.28 15.98 30.38
C VAL A 295 -3.40 16.00 31.41
N GLY A 296 -3.46 14.98 32.27
CA GLY A 296 -4.49 14.88 33.31
C GLY A 296 -5.92 14.91 32.73
N GLY A 297 -6.11 14.35 31.53
CA GLY A 297 -7.41 14.32 30.83
C GLY A 297 -7.76 15.60 30.05
N LYS A 298 -6.92 16.65 30.10
CA LYS A 298 -7.09 17.86 29.26
C LYS A 298 -6.25 17.74 28.00
N CYS A 299 -6.88 17.94 26.83
CA CYS A 299 -6.19 17.94 25.54
C CYS A 299 -5.24 19.15 25.45
N LEU A 300 -3.96 18.88 25.16
CA LEU A 300 -2.95 19.91 24.88
C LEU A 300 -2.94 20.31 23.40
N GLY A 301 -3.28 19.38 22.51
CA GLY A 301 -3.29 19.61 21.07
C GLY A 301 -2.86 18.40 20.26
N ARG A 302 -2.74 18.60 18.94
CA ARG A 302 -2.36 17.57 17.98
C ARG A 302 -0.96 17.81 17.44
N VAL A 303 -0.20 16.73 17.37
CA VAL A 303 1.15 16.65 16.81
C VAL A 303 1.05 15.90 15.50
N TYR A 304 1.53 16.49 14.42
CA TYR A 304 1.50 15.88 13.09
C TYR A 304 2.92 15.47 12.68
N ILE A 305 3.06 14.21 12.25
CA ILE A 305 4.34 13.57 11.97
C ILE A 305 4.34 13.09 10.52
N HIS A 306 5.37 13.48 9.78
CA HIS A 306 5.64 12.97 8.44
C HIS A 306 6.61 11.79 8.52
N LEU A 307 6.26 10.67 7.90
CA LEU A 307 6.98 9.40 7.86
C LEU A 307 7.82 9.34 6.58
N ARG A 308 9.14 9.24 6.71
CA ARG A 308 10.08 9.45 5.58
C ARG A 308 10.71 8.18 5.01
N THR A 309 10.51 7.02 5.63
CA THR A 309 11.21 5.79 5.25
C THR A 309 10.26 4.63 5.00
N ASN A 310 10.62 3.71 4.11
CA ASN A 310 9.87 2.48 3.85
C ASN A 310 10.40 1.32 4.71
N LEU A 311 10.64 1.59 6.00
CA LEU A 311 11.12 0.57 6.94
C LEU A 311 9.93 -0.20 7.54
N ARG A 312 10.14 -1.46 7.92
CA ARG A 312 9.12 -2.25 8.63
C ARG A 312 8.69 -1.58 9.94
N ARG A 313 9.61 -0.87 10.58
CA ARG A 313 9.32 -0.02 11.74
C ARG A 313 8.31 1.11 11.45
N VAL A 314 8.38 1.73 10.27
CA VAL A 314 7.40 2.76 9.87
C VAL A 314 6.02 2.14 9.70
N GLN A 315 5.96 0.98 9.05
CA GLN A 315 4.71 0.23 8.88
C GLN A 315 4.12 -0.16 10.25
N GLN A 316 4.96 -0.60 11.20
CA GLN A 316 4.51 -0.89 12.56
C GLN A 316 3.96 0.36 13.26
N PHE A 317 4.69 1.47 13.18
CA PHE A 317 4.26 2.74 13.78
C PHE A 317 2.92 3.19 13.20
N LEU A 318 2.75 3.08 11.87
CA LEU A 318 1.53 3.39 11.15
C LEU A 318 0.35 2.55 11.66
N ILE A 319 0.52 1.22 11.75
CA ILE A 319 -0.49 0.28 12.23
C ILE A 319 -0.90 0.60 13.67
N LEU A 320 0.07 0.90 14.55
CA LEU A 320 -0.20 1.26 15.95
C LEU A 320 -0.88 2.62 16.08
N CYS A 321 -0.62 3.58 15.18
CA CYS A 321 -1.37 4.83 15.11
C CYS A 321 -2.81 4.59 14.63
N MET A 322 -3.04 3.66 13.71
CA MET A 322 -4.37 3.31 13.19
C MET A 322 -5.23 2.55 14.21
N GLY A 323 -4.64 1.65 14.98
CA GLY A 323 -5.35 0.83 15.98
C GLY A 323 -6.28 -0.26 15.39
N THR A 324 -6.29 -0.46 14.07
CA THR A 324 -7.26 -1.32 13.37
C THR A 324 -7.07 -2.81 13.60
N LEU A 325 -5.92 -3.23 14.13
CA LEU A 325 -5.61 -4.64 14.45
C LEU A 325 -5.77 -4.96 15.94
N GLY A 326 -6.25 -4.01 16.77
CA GLY A 326 -6.36 -4.14 18.23
C GLY A 326 -5.26 -3.37 18.99
N PRO A 327 -3.96 -3.61 18.74
CA PRO A 327 -2.86 -2.81 19.27
C PRO A 327 -2.93 -1.34 18.80
N SER A 328 -2.81 -0.39 19.74
CA SER A 328 -2.82 1.05 19.42
C SER A 328 -1.93 1.88 20.36
N TYR A 329 -1.39 2.99 19.88
CA TYR A 329 -0.79 4.01 20.75
C TYR A 329 -1.82 4.83 21.52
N ARG A 330 -3.12 4.74 21.19
CA ARG A 330 -4.17 5.39 21.98
C ARG A 330 -4.16 4.86 23.41
N GLY A 331 -4.02 5.76 24.38
CA GLY A 331 -3.86 5.45 25.79
C GLY A 331 -2.41 5.19 26.23
N ALA A 332 -1.45 5.15 25.31
CA ALA A 332 -0.04 5.01 25.66
C ALA A 332 0.45 6.25 26.41
N LYS A 333 1.34 6.02 27.37
CA LYS A 333 1.94 7.04 28.22
C LYS A 333 3.45 7.02 28.05
N PRO A 334 4.11 8.18 28.11
CA PRO A 334 5.56 8.20 28.14
C PRO A 334 6.05 7.69 29.51
N ASN A 335 7.17 6.96 29.52
CA ASN A 335 7.78 6.52 30.78
C ASN A 335 8.68 7.60 31.38
N GLU A 336 9.47 8.27 30.54
CA GLU A 336 10.41 9.30 30.96
C GLU A 336 10.69 10.35 29.86
N VAL A 337 11.28 11.46 30.29
CA VAL A 337 11.91 12.45 29.41
C VAL A 337 13.40 12.46 29.75
N ARG A 338 14.25 12.14 28.78
CA ARG A 338 15.71 12.18 28.95
C ARG A 338 16.26 13.54 28.55
N ASN A 339 17.40 13.93 29.15
CA ASN A 339 18.10 15.19 28.89
C ASN A 339 17.21 16.43 29.03
N LYS A 340 16.32 16.46 30.02
CA LYS A 340 15.37 17.56 30.21
C LYS A 340 16.09 18.92 30.32
N GLY A 341 15.71 19.86 29.46
CA GLY A 341 16.30 21.19 29.34
C GLY A 341 17.71 21.24 28.69
N GLN A 342 18.23 20.12 28.20
CA GLN A 342 19.56 20.02 27.60
C GLN A 342 19.50 19.58 26.12
N PRO A 343 20.55 19.81 25.32
CA PRO A 343 20.63 19.32 23.96
C PRO A 343 20.40 17.80 23.87
N GLY A 344 19.46 17.37 23.02
CA GLY A 344 19.06 15.97 22.89
C GLY A 344 17.92 15.57 23.84
N GLU A 345 17.16 16.54 24.37
CA GLU A 345 15.91 16.28 25.09
C GLU A 345 14.94 15.48 24.22
N HIS A 346 14.41 14.39 24.77
CA HIS A 346 13.40 13.58 24.10
C HIS A 346 12.44 12.91 25.07
N MET A 347 11.20 12.78 24.61
CA MET A 347 10.12 12.06 25.27
C MET A 347 10.04 10.64 24.71
N ILE A 348 9.91 9.67 25.62
CA ILE A 348 9.99 8.24 25.30
C ILE A 348 8.63 7.59 25.49
N PHE A 349 8.13 6.92 24.46
CA PHE A 349 6.95 6.06 24.51
C PHE A 349 7.39 4.61 24.33
N PRO A 350 7.54 3.83 25.40
CA PRO A 350 8.14 2.50 25.31
C PRO A 350 7.17 1.43 24.81
N GLN A 351 5.86 1.69 24.90
CA GLN A 351 4.81 0.67 24.85
C GLN A 351 3.55 1.21 24.18
N HIS A 352 2.75 0.31 23.65
CA HIS A 352 1.42 0.53 23.10
C HIS A 352 0.36 -0.17 23.97
N ILE A 353 -0.91 0.01 23.65
CA ILE A 353 -2.04 -0.61 24.35
C ILE A 353 -2.63 -1.72 23.48
N THR A 354 -2.82 -2.92 24.05
CA THR A 354 -3.55 -4.03 23.41
C THR A 354 -4.65 -4.47 24.37
N SER A 355 -5.92 -4.41 23.95
CA SER A 355 -7.06 -4.84 24.77
C SER A 355 -7.08 -4.24 26.19
N GLY A 356 -6.70 -2.97 26.32
CA GLY A 356 -6.63 -2.25 27.60
C GLY A 356 -5.40 -2.56 28.47
N THR A 357 -4.52 -3.46 28.02
CA THR A 357 -3.25 -3.78 28.70
C THR A 357 -2.08 -3.12 28.00
N VAL A 358 -1.02 -2.81 28.75
CA VAL A 358 0.18 -2.18 28.21
C VAL A 358 1.11 -3.25 27.66
N ASN A 359 1.54 -3.10 26.40
CA ASN A 359 2.35 -4.07 25.68
C ASN A 359 3.55 -3.39 24.99
N GLY A 360 4.75 -3.95 25.17
CA GLY A 360 5.98 -3.45 24.55
C GLY A 360 6.45 -4.25 23.33
N GLN A 361 5.85 -5.42 23.09
CA GLN A 361 6.28 -6.32 22.03
C GLN A 361 6.02 -5.73 20.63
N PRO A 362 6.87 -6.00 19.65
CA PRO A 362 6.66 -5.55 18.28
C PRO A 362 5.53 -6.35 17.63
N ILE A 363 4.83 -5.73 16.67
CA ILE A 363 3.79 -6.40 15.87
C ILE A 363 4.43 -7.33 14.84
N PHE A 364 5.54 -6.88 14.23
CA PHE A 364 6.26 -7.66 13.25
C PHE A 364 7.41 -8.43 13.89
N THR A 365 7.61 -9.67 13.43
CA THR A 365 8.82 -10.43 13.70
C THR A 365 9.95 -9.90 12.80
N SER A 366 11.17 -9.81 13.32
CA SER A 366 12.36 -9.36 12.58
C SER A 366 12.34 -7.87 12.16
N LEU A 367 12.12 -6.97 13.11
CA LEU A 367 12.39 -5.54 12.91
C LEU A 367 13.88 -5.30 12.61
N GLU A 368 14.18 -4.22 11.88
CA GLU A 368 15.55 -3.85 11.56
C GLU A 368 16.39 -3.70 12.84
N SER A 369 17.54 -4.37 12.87
CA SER A 369 18.47 -4.41 14.00
C SER A 369 19.88 -3.97 13.59
N GLY A 370 20.60 -3.36 14.53
CA GLY A 370 21.96 -2.84 14.35
C GLY A 370 22.06 -1.32 14.25
N ASN A 371 23.26 -0.81 13.95
CA ASN A 371 23.57 0.63 13.90
C ASN A 371 23.69 1.16 12.46
N ASN A 372 23.04 0.51 11.50
CA ASN A 372 23.24 0.77 10.07
C ASN A 372 22.63 2.10 9.58
N TYR A 373 21.69 2.67 10.33
CA TYR A 373 21.07 3.95 10.00
C TYR A 373 21.00 4.85 11.24
N ILE A 374 21.93 5.80 11.31
CA ILE A 374 22.04 6.77 12.40
C ILE A 374 22.02 8.17 11.81
N LYS A 375 21.27 9.08 12.44
CA LYS A 375 21.26 10.50 12.09
C LYS A 375 21.44 11.35 13.34
N ASN A 376 22.10 12.50 13.18
CA ASN A 376 22.16 13.52 14.21
C ASN A 376 20.74 13.94 14.62
N VAL A 377 20.53 14.09 15.92
CA VAL A 377 19.24 14.48 16.46
C VAL A 377 18.93 15.92 16.08
N VAL A 378 17.81 16.09 15.38
CA VAL A 378 17.22 17.40 15.10
C VAL A 378 15.92 17.56 15.90
N GLU A 379 15.50 18.80 16.08
CA GLU A 379 14.24 19.11 16.73
C GLU A 379 13.06 18.49 15.96
N GLY A 380 12.11 17.86 16.66
CA GLY A 380 10.97 17.19 16.04
C GLY A 380 11.28 15.84 15.41
N LEU A 381 12.51 15.33 15.51
CA LEU A 381 12.85 14.00 14.98
C LEU A 381 12.09 12.91 15.75
N VAL A 382 11.55 11.94 15.01
CA VAL A 382 10.89 10.75 15.55
C VAL A 382 11.67 9.52 15.14
N GLY A 383 11.98 8.67 16.11
CA GLY A 383 12.80 7.49 15.87
C GLY A 383 12.54 6.38 16.85
N GLN A 384 13.38 5.35 16.78
CA GLN A 384 13.25 4.16 17.60
C GLN A 384 13.50 4.44 19.09
N TYR A 385 12.73 3.75 19.94
CA TYR A 385 13.04 3.60 21.36
C TYR A 385 14.20 2.60 21.57
N GLU A 386 15.24 3.05 22.27
CA GLU A 386 16.34 2.25 22.82
C GLU A 386 17.26 1.54 21.80
N ALA A 387 18.56 1.87 21.83
CA ALA A 387 19.55 1.34 20.89
C ALA A 387 19.93 -0.13 21.13
N ASN A 388 19.65 -0.68 22.32
CA ASN A 388 20.12 -2.04 22.70
C ASN A 388 19.03 -3.12 22.57
N ASN A 389 17.77 -2.73 22.38
CA ASN A 389 16.65 -3.67 22.20
C ASN A 389 15.90 -3.34 20.91
N TYR A 390 16.37 -3.89 19.79
CA TYR A 390 15.84 -3.58 18.45
C TYR A 390 14.42 -4.10 18.20
N ASN A 391 13.97 -5.05 19.00
CA ASN A 391 12.70 -5.75 18.82
C ASN A 391 11.63 -5.20 19.78
N ASN A 392 11.31 -3.91 19.64
CA ASN A 392 10.28 -3.25 20.46
C ASN A 392 9.32 -2.39 19.62
N SER A 393 8.19 -2.07 20.23
CA SER A 393 7.15 -1.19 19.69
C SER A 393 7.27 0.28 20.10
N GLY A 394 8.30 0.64 20.85
CA GLY A 394 8.47 1.98 21.36
C GLY A 394 9.02 2.96 20.32
N PHE A 395 8.79 4.24 20.58
CA PHE A 395 9.33 5.34 19.80
C PHE A 395 9.73 6.52 20.70
N VAL A 396 10.52 7.43 20.14
CA VAL A 396 10.94 8.66 20.80
C VAL A 396 10.62 9.88 19.95
N ILE A 397 10.32 11.00 20.60
CA ILE A 397 10.16 12.31 19.95
C ILE A 397 11.17 13.28 20.58
N TYR A 398 12.05 13.84 19.76
CA TYR A 398 13.05 14.82 20.21
C TYR A 398 12.48 16.24 20.23
N THR A 399 12.61 16.92 21.36
CA THR A 399 12.14 18.30 21.57
C THR A 399 13.26 19.33 21.51
N ILE A 400 14.52 18.91 21.69
CA ILE A 400 15.71 19.75 21.54
C ILE A 400 16.76 19.01 20.71
N GLY A 401 17.17 19.61 19.59
CA GLY A 401 18.22 19.07 18.71
C GLY A 401 19.59 18.95 19.39
N SER A 402 20.45 18.06 18.89
CA SER A 402 21.85 17.97 19.31
C SER A 402 22.70 17.29 18.24
N ALA A 403 23.81 17.93 17.86
CA ALA A 403 24.81 17.34 16.97
C ALA A 403 25.69 16.27 17.67
N ARG A 404 25.59 16.15 19.00
CA ARG A 404 26.35 15.18 19.81
C ARG A 404 25.55 13.92 20.13
N VAL A 405 24.24 13.96 19.92
CA VAL A 405 23.33 12.85 20.19
C VAL A 405 22.83 12.30 18.86
N ASN A 406 22.85 10.98 18.77
CA ASN A 406 22.52 10.25 17.57
C ASN A 406 21.22 9.47 17.79
N CYS A 407 20.32 9.55 16.80
CA CYS A 407 19.11 8.74 16.75
C CYS A 407 19.34 7.55 15.83
N SER A 408 19.09 6.35 16.35
CA SER A 408 19.10 5.11 15.57
C SER A 408 17.74 4.93 14.89
N TYR A 409 17.74 4.57 13.62
CA TYR A 409 16.54 4.41 12.79
C TYR A 409 15.51 5.55 12.92
N PRO A 410 15.91 6.81 12.63
CA PRO A 410 14.93 7.89 12.51
C PRO A 410 13.99 7.59 11.36
N PHE A 411 12.70 7.75 11.60
CA PHE A 411 11.67 7.33 10.67
C PHE A 411 10.55 8.34 10.47
N GLY A 412 10.48 9.36 11.33
CA GLY A 412 9.51 10.45 11.18
C GLY A 412 10.07 11.81 11.61
N GLU A 413 9.33 12.86 11.26
CA GLU A 413 9.61 14.23 11.64
C GLU A 413 8.31 14.97 11.94
N VAL A 414 8.24 15.61 13.11
CA VAL A 414 7.11 16.47 13.48
C VAL A 414 7.15 17.72 12.61
N PHE A 415 6.14 17.90 11.77
CA PHE A 415 6.03 19.08 10.92
C PHE A 415 5.03 20.12 11.45
N SER A 416 4.16 19.73 12.40
CA SER A 416 3.22 20.63 13.08
C SER A 416 2.92 20.13 14.50
N GLY A 417 2.70 21.04 15.44
CA GLY A 417 2.37 20.71 16.84
C GLY A 417 3.57 20.34 17.71
N LEU A 418 4.80 20.73 17.35
CA LEU A 418 5.99 20.48 18.17
C LEU A 418 5.97 21.23 19.51
N ASP A 419 5.33 22.40 19.53
CA ASP A 419 5.01 23.17 20.72
C ASP A 419 4.15 22.38 21.72
N VAL A 420 3.22 21.56 21.24
CA VAL A 420 2.42 20.63 22.06
C VAL A 420 3.31 19.60 22.76
N VAL A 421 4.28 19.03 22.04
CA VAL A 421 5.25 18.08 22.62
C VAL A 421 6.11 18.78 23.68
N LYS A 422 6.61 19.99 23.39
CA LYS A 422 7.38 20.80 24.36
C LYS A 422 6.57 21.18 25.58
N ALA A 423 5.27 21.47 25.43
CA ALA A 423 4.36 21.73 26.53
C ALA A 423 4.17 20.46 27.37
N ALA A 424 3.97 19.30 26.74
CA ALA A 424 3.80 18.01 27.41
C ALA A 424 5.02 17.67 28.29
N VAL A 425 6.25 17.84 27.79
CA VAL A 425 7.50 17.55 28.51
C VAL A 425 7.69 18.35 29.82
N ARG A 426 6.99 19.49 29.97
CA ARG A 426 6.99 20.27 31.22
C ARG A 426 6.24 19.56 32.35
N HIS A 427 5.29 18.70 32.02
CA HIS A 427 4.50 17.92 32.97
C HIS A 427 5.16 16.58 33.30
N PRO A 428 4.79 15.94 34.44
CA PRO A 428 5.33 14.64 34.79
C PRO A 428 4.81 13.55 33.81
N PRO A 429 5.65 12.59 33.37
CA PRO A 429 5.31 11.62 32.32
C PRO A 429 4.04 10.80 32.59
N ASN A 430 3.77 10.47 33.85
CA ASN A 430 2.60 9.70 34.27
C ASN A 430 1.24 10.39 34.01
N LEU A 431 1.23 11.72 33.88
CA LEU A 431 0.04 12.51 33.56
C LEU A 431 -0.16 12.69 32.06
N ILE A 432 0.87 12.47 31.25
CA ILE A 432 0.82 12.61 29.80
C ILE A 432 0.22 11.34 29.21
N THR A 433 -0.68 11.48 28.24
CA THR A 433 -1.28 10.34 27.54
C THR A 433 -1.57 10.72 26.10
N ILE A 434 -1.40 9.77 25.18
CA ILE A 434 -1.92 9.90 23.82
C ILE A 434 -3.43 9.67 23.88
N SER A 435 -4.23 10.74 23.89
CA SER A 435 -5.70 10.64 23.96
C SER A 435 -6.29 10.07 22.67
N ASN A 436 -5.65 10.35 21.55
CA ASN A 436 -6.08 9.88 20.24
C ASN A 436 -4.89 9.82 19.27
N CYS A 437 -4.97 8.97 18.26
CA CYS A 437 -3.98 8.90 17.18
C CYS A 437 -4.64 8.40 15.90
N GLY A 438 -4.02 8.65 14.74
CA GLY A 438 -4.55 8.18 13.47
C GLY A 438 -3.76 8.66 12.26
N LEU A 439 -4.29 8.34 11.08
CA LEU A 439 -3.77 8.77 9.78
C LEU A 439 -4.26 10.16 9.42
N VAL A 440 -3.44 10.89 8.66
CA VAL A 440 -3.80 12.15 8.02
C VAL A 440 -3.92 11.87 6.53
N LEU A 441 -5.13 11.97 5.97
CA LEU A 441 -5.32 11.77 4.54
C LEU A 441 -4.72 12.96 3.77
N PRO A 442 -3.88 12.73 2.74
CA PRO A 442 -3.34 13.81 1.94
C PRO A 442 -4.47 14.53 1.23
N HIS A 443 -4.35 15.86 1.13
CA HIS A 443 -5.36 16.73 0.54
C HIS A 443 -5.65 16.41 -0.94
N SER A 444 -4.77 15.65 -1.62
CA SER A 444 -4.97 15.19 -3.00
C SER A 444 -5.93 14.00 -3.15
N LEU A 445 -6.42 13.42 -2.04
CA LEU A 445 -7.37 12.29 -2.02
C LEU A 445 -8.77 12.68 -1.51
N ILE A 446 -8.96 13.97 -1.18
CA ILE A 446 -10.23 14.60 -0.79
C ILE A 446 -10.65 15.49 -1.95
#